data_AF-A0A949B6N8-F1
#
_entry.id   AF-A0A949B6N8-F1
#
_cell.length_a   1.000
_cell.length_b   1.000
_cell.length_c   1.000
_cell.angle_alpha   90.00
_cell.angle_beta   90.00
_cell.angle_gamma   90.00
#
_symmetry.space_group_name_H-M   'P 1'
#
loop_
_entity.id
_entity.type
_entity.pdbx_description
1 polymer ?
#
loop_
_entity_poly.entity_id
_entity_poly.type
_entity_poly.pdbx_seq_one_letter_code
_entity_poly.pdbx_strand_id
1 'polypeptide(L)'
;MVDTEDETKTFLKMARECGISFRYLKILADDNPHRLYPRTLEIQGEKRIEEIFLEFFIWYQDKLDSLFGKGIEVVSWRELSAPYRELYEGIFNRPFDDISSMLPKDIVEEEQRILAEHCGFQKDWQLQIKDFTERVIRSYAAEGVVFDALERDWVIPNQILLCDESTRVFPAQIEAGRRLKGLDRLPKIFVLYPRR
;
A
#
# COMPACT_ATOMS: atom_id res chain seq x y z
N MET A 1 14.75 11.23 -12.60
CA MET A 1 13.50 11.27 -11.83
C MET A 1 12.71 12.47 -12.30
N VAL A 2 11.46 12.28 -12.76
CA VAL A 2 10.49 13.38 -12.74
C VAL A 2 10.06 13.48 -11.28
N ASP A 3 10.03 14.69 -10.73
CA ASP A 3 9.81 14.88 -9.31
C ASP A 3 8.35 14.52 -8.97
N THR A 4 8.13 13.33 -8.42
CA THR A 4 6.85 12.94 -7.78
C THR A 4 6.34 14.01 -6.80
N GLU A 5 7.26 14.83 -6.29
CA GLU A 5 7.01 16.01 -5.47
C GLU A 5 6.20 17.10 -6.21
N ASP A 6 6.50 17.40 -7.48
CA ASP A 6 5.86 18.50 -8.23
C ASP A 6 4.42 18.16 -8.65
N GLU A 7 4.15 16.89 -8.93
CA GLU A 7 2.83 16.42 -9.37
C GLU A 7 1.87 16.30 -8.17
N THR A 8 2.36 15.79 -7.03
CA THR A 8 1.59 15.79 -5.78
C THR A 8 1.29 17.23 -5.34
N LYS A 9 2.26 18.17 -5.47
CA LYS A 9 2.02 19.61 -5.22
C LYS A 9 0.93 20.15 -6.14
N THR A 10 0.97 19.77 -7.41
CA THR A 10 -0.02 20.20 -8.42
C THR A 10 -1.41 19.69 -8.07
N PHE A 11 -1.57 18.41 -7.73
CA PHE A 11 -2.85 17.85 -7.32
C PHE A 11 -3.39 18.54 -6.05
N LEU A 12 -2.55 18.67 -5.02
CA LEU A 12 -2.94 19.31 -3.75
C LEU A 12 -3.34 20.77 -3.96
N LYS A 13 -2.62 21.50 -4.82
CA LYS A 13 -2.92 22.87 -5.19
C LYS A 13 -4.26 22.94 -5.94
N MET A 14 -4.45 22.11 -6.97
CA MET A 14 -5.68 22.06 -7.76
C MET A 14 -6.90 21.77 -6.88
N ALA A 15 -6.82 20.76 -6.00
CA ALA A 15 -7.91 20.41 -5.10
C ALA A 15 -8.29 21.59 -4.17
N ARG A 16 -7.30 22.31 -3.65
CA ARG A 16 -7.52 23.53 -2.85
C ARG A 16 -8.15 24.66 -3.67
N GLU A 17 -7.68 24.89 -4.89
CA GLU A 17 -8.21 25.91 -5.81
C GLU A 17 -9.65 25.62 -6.23
N CYS A 18 -10.03 24.34 -6.34
CA CYS A 18 -11.41 23.91 -6.55
C CYS A 18 -12.31 24.02 -5.31
N GLY A 19 -11.78 24.48 -4.17
CA GLY A 19 -12.53 24.60 -2.91
C GLY A 19 -12.88 23.26 -2.27
N ILE A 20 -12.19 22.18 -2.64
CA ILE A 20 -12.41 20.85 -2.06
C ILE A 20 -11.71 20.80 -0.70
N SER A 21 -12.48 20.48 0.34
CA SER A 21 -11.92 20.16 1.65
C SER A 21 -11.50 18.69 1.68
N PHE A 22 -10.24 18.42 1.99
CA PHE A 22 -9.71 17.06 2.04
C PHE A 22 -8.60 16.94 3.11
N ARG A 23 -8.37 15.70 3.59
CA ARG A 23 -7.19 15.32 4.36
C ARG A 23 -6.34 14.40 3.50
N TYR A 24 -5.07 14.74 3.31
CA TYR A 24 -4.14 13.86 2.60
C TYR A 24 -3.38 13.00 3.61
N LEU A 25 -3.50 11.69 3.46
CA LEU A 25 -2.81 10.71 4.29
C LEU A 25 -1.75 9.99 3.47
N LYS A 26 -0.49 10.04 3.89
CA LYS A 26 0.52 9.10 3.42
C LYS A 26 0.55 7.92 4.39
N ILE A 27 0.02 6.80 3.94
CA ILE A 27 0.09 5.54 4.68
C ILE A 27 1.44 4.88 4.37
N LEU A 28 2.21 4.55 5.40
CA LEU A 28 3.47 3.81 5.27
C LEU A 28 3.28 2.36 5.70
N ALA A 29 3.71 1.43 4.85
CA ALA A 29 3.69 0.00 5.13
C ALA A 29 4.85 -0.38 6.08
N ASP A 30 4.54 -0.53 7.36
CA ASP A 30 5.47 -0.84 8.45
C ASP A 30 5.29 -2.25 9.03
N ASP A 31 4.36 -3.03 8.48
CA ASP A 31 4.05 -4.40 8.88
C ASP A 31 4.76 -5.46 8.04
N ASN A 32 5.49 -5.06 7.01
CA ASN A 32 6.26 -5.96 6.13
C ASN A 32 7.14 -6.96 6.91
N PRO A 33 7.88 -6.55 7.98
CA PRO A 33 8.67 -7.49 8.78
C PRO A 33 7.83 -8.52 9.52
N HIS A 34 6.54 -8.30 9.73
CA HIS A 34 5.65 -9.25 10.40
C HIS A 34 4.91 -10.17 9.43
N ARG A 35 4.72 -9.74 8.17
CA ARG A 35 3.83 -10.42 7.20
C ARG A 35 4.54 -10.90 5.95
N LEU A 36 5.25 -9.99 5.29
CA LEU A 36 5.88 -10.26 4.00
C LEU A 36 7.21 -10.98 4.16
N TYR A 37 8.04 -10.55 5.12
CA TYR A 37 9.35 -11.16 5.38
C TYR A 37 9.65 -11.28 6.89
N PRO A 38 9.02 -12.23 7.59
CA PRO A 38 9.20 -12.49 9.03
C PRO A 38 10.64 -12.68 9.49
N ARG A 39 11.50 -13.19 8.60
CA ARG A 39 12.93 -13.38 8.86
C ARG A 39 13.66 -12.08 9.23
N THR A 40 13.13 -10.92 8.82
CA THR A 40 13.62 -9.61 9.26
C THR A 40 13.64 -9.50 10.79
N LEU A 41 12.58 -9.97 11.46
CA LEU A 41 12.47 -9.93 12.93
C LEU A 41 13.48 -10.85 13.59
N GLU A 42 13.76 -12.02 13.01
CA GLU A 42 14.76 -12.96 13.51
C GLU A 42 16.18 -12.37 13.45
N ILE A 43 16.48 -11.62 12.38
CA ILE A 43 17.82 -11.06 12.12
C ILE A 43 18.06 -9.79 12.93
N GLN A 44 17.10 -8.86 12.92
CA GLN A 44 17.27 -7.52 13.49
C GLN A 44 16.71 -7.41 14.91
N GLY A 45 15.72 -8.22 15.26
CA GLY A 45 14.95 -8.09 16.49
C GLY A 45 13.85 -7.05 16.37
N GLU A 46 12.74 -7.28 17.07
CA GLU A 46 11.54 -6.43 17.04
C GLU A 46 11.84 -4.97 17.44
N LYS A 47 12.54 -4.77 18.56
CA LYS A 47 12.89 -3.43 19.05
C LYS A 47 13.66 -2.60 18.01
N ARG A 48 14.61 -3.23 17.31
CA ARG A 48 15.42 -2.52 16.31
C ARG A 48 14.57 -2.11 15.11
N ILE A 49 13.63 -2.95 14.70
CA ILE A 49 12.69 -2.67 13.62
C ILE A 49 11.76 -1.51 13.99
N GLU A 50 11.25 -1.48 15.22
CA GLU A 50 10.43 -0.37 15.71
C GLU A 50 11.21 0.95 15.74
N GLU A 51 12.46 0.95 16.18
CA GLU A 51 13.34 2.11 16.14
C GLU A 51 13.57 2.62 14.70
N ILE A 52 13.88 1.71 13.75
CA ILE A 52 14.10 2.07 12.34
C ILE A 52 12.84 2.69 11.73
N PHE A 53 11.67 2.11 12.00
CA PHE A 53 10.42 2.68 11.50
C PHE A 53 10.20 4.06 12.12
N LEU A 54 10.29 4.22 13.44
CA LEU A 54 10.09 5.51 14.08
C LEU A 54 11.01 6.61 13.50
N GLU A 55 12.29 6.29 13.31
CA GLU A 55 13.27 7.18 12.66
C GLU A 55 12.81 7.56 11.23
N PHE A 56 12.35 6.58 10.45
CA PHE A 56 11.84 6.80 9.09
C PHE A 56 10.55 7.63 9.07
N PHE A 57 9.59 7.37 9.96
CA PHE A 57 8.33 8.12 10.06
C PHE A 57 8.60 9.59 10.36
N ILE A 58 9.45 9.89 11.34
CA ILE A 58 9.83 11.26 11.70
C ILE A 58 10.51 11.94 10.52
N TRP A 59 11.52 11.29 9.94
CA TRP A 59 12.23 11.83 8.78
C TRP A 59 11.29 12.12 7.60
N TYR A 60 10.36 11.20 7.31
CA TYR A 60 9.44 11.35 6.18
C TYR A 60 8.42 12.46 6.44
N GLN A 61 7.87 12.56 7.66
CA GLN A 61 6.97 13.65 8.04
C GLN A 61 7.68 15.01 7.92
N ASP A 62 8.91 15.15 8.46
CA ASP A 62 9.70 16.37 8.36
C ASP A 62 9.98 16.76 6.90
N LYS A 63 10.29 15.77 6.07
CA LYS A 63 10.52 15.96 4.63
C LYS A 63 9.25 16.47 3.93
N LEU A 64 8.08 15.88 4.22
CA LEU A 64 6.82 16.34 3.64
C LEU A 64 6.42 17.73 4.16
N ASP A 65 6.57 18.00 5.45
CA ASP A 65 6.32 19.32 6.03
C ASP A 65 7.18 20.40 5.39
N SER A 66 8.46 20.10 5.13
CA SER A 66 9.36 21.03 4.42
C SER A 66 8.96 21.28 2.97
N LEU A 67 8.34 20.31 2.29
CA LEU A 67 8.02 20.40 0.87
C LEU A 67 6.62 20.95 0.59
N PHE A 68 5.65 20.63 1.45
CA PHE A 68 4.23 20.87 1.24
C PHE A 68 3.59 21.72 2.35
N GLY A 69 4.34 22.06 3.40
CA GLY A 69 3.79 22.54 4.67
C GLY A 69 3.05 21.43 5.42
N LYS A 70 2.41 21.79 6.53
CA LYS A 70 1.67 20.86 7.43
C LYS A 70 0.33 20.36 6.85
N GLY A 71 0.31 19.99 5.57
CA GLY A 71 -0.91 19.59 4.84
C GLY A 71 -1.04 18.09 4.57
N ILE A 72 0.00 17.31 4.86
CA ILE A 72 0.03 15.86 4.67
C ILE A 72 0.36 15.20 6.02
N GLU A 73 -0.44 14.22 6.40
CA GLU A 73 -0.23 13.44 7.62
C GLU A 73 0.33 12.06 7.24
N VAL A 74 1.45 11.69 7.84
CA VAL A 74 2.06 10.36 7.68
C VAL A 74 1.52 9.45 8.77
N VAL A 75 0.96 8.30 8.37
CA VAL A 75 0.35 7.33 9.29
C VAL A 75 0.88 5.92 9.07
N SER A 76 1.01 5.15 10.15
CA SER A 76 1.41 3.74 10.09
C SER A 76 0.26 2.87 9.62
N TRP A 77 0.54 1.95 8.70
CA TRP A 77 -0.45 0.95 8.33
C TRP A 77 -0.76 -0.01 9.49
N ARG A 78 0.26 -0.41 10.27
CA ARG A 78 0.09 -1.25 11.47
C ARG A 78 -0.85 -0.58 12.47
N GLU A 79 -0.69 0.73 12.71
CA GLU A 79 -1.55 1.49 13.60
C GLU A 79 -2.98 1.59 13.06
N LEU A 80 -3.13 1.97 11.79
CA LEU A 80 -4.43 2.15 11.15
C LEU A 80 -5.25 0.85 11.08
N SER A 81 -4.57 -0.27 10.81
CA SER A 81 -5.20 -1.59 10.66
C SER A 81 -5.37 -2.35 11.96
N ALA A 82 -4.74 -1.94 13.07
CA ALA A 82 -4.77 -2.66 14.34
C ALA A 82 -6.19 -2.97 14.85
N PRO A 83 -7.16 -2.04 14.81
CA PRO A 83 -8.54 -2.33 15.22
C PRO A 83 -9.24 -3.38 14.34
N TYR A 84 -8.74 -3.58 13.11
CA TYR A 84 -9.31 -4.46 12.09
C TYR A 84 -8.44 -5.69 11.85
N ARG A 85 -7.56 -6.04 12.80
CA ARG A 85 -6.60 -7.14 12.65
C ARG A 85 -7.28 -8.45 12.25
N GLU A 86 -8.38 -8.82 12.88
CA GLU A 86 -9.08 -10.08 12.55
C GLU A 86 -9.62 -10.08 11.11
N LEU A 87 -10.13 -8.93 10.65
CA LEU A 87 -10.60 -8.77 9.28
C LEU A 87 -9.44 -8.89 8.29
N TYR A 88 -8.32 -8.23 8.58
CA TYR A 88 -7.11 -8.28 7.78
C TYR A 88 -6.57 -9.71 7.69
N GLU A 89 -6.33 -10.35 8.83
CA GLU A 89 -5.78 -11.71 8.90
C GLU A 89 -6.74 -12.74 8.27
N GLY A 90 -8.06 -12.52 8.35
CA GLY A 90 -9.05 -13.36 7.69
C GLY A 90 -9.00 -13.32 6.16
N ILE A 91 -8.45 -12.27 5.56
CA ILE A 91 -8.17 -12.18 4.13
C ILE A 91 -6.74 -12.66 3.82
N PHE A 92 -5.76 -12.18 4.59
CA PHE A 92 -4.35 -12.51 4.40
C PHE A 92 -4.06 -14.01 4.51
N ASN A 93 -4.79 -14.75 5.34
CA ASN A 93 -4.57 -16.19 5.53
C ASN A 93 -5.44 -17.07 4.59
N ARG A 94 -6.15 -16.49 3.61
CA ARG A 94 -6.93 -17.28 2.65
C ARG A 94 -6.05 -18.08 1.68
N PRO A 95 -6.57 -19.19 1.11
CA PRO A 95 -5.94 -19.83 -0.04
C PRO A 95 -5.64 -18.81 -1.13
N PHE A 96 -4.44 -18.84 -1.71
CA PHE A 96 -4.04 -17.86 -2.71
C PHE A 96 -4.98 -17.89 -3.92
N ASP A 97 -5.46 -19.07 -4.29
CA ASP A 97 -6.38 -19.29 -5.41
C ASP A 97 -7.72 -18.56 -5.24
N ASP A 98 -8.21 -18.37 -4.01
CA ASP A 98 -9.40 -17.56 -3.74
C ASP A 98 -9.19 -16.10 -4.17
N ILE A 99 -7.98 -15.57 -3.96
CA ILE A 99 -7.64 -14.17 -4.25
C ILE A 99 -7.19 -14.02 -5.70
N SER A 100 -6.34 -14.92 -6.19
CA SER A 100 -5.79 -14.86 -7.54
C SER A 100 -6.86 -15.07 -8.61
N SER A 101 -7.92 -15.82 -8.33
CA SER A 101 -9.08 -15.95 -9.22
C SER A 101 -9.85 -14.64 -9.42
N MET A 102 -9.69 -13.67 -8.52
CA MET A 102 -10.31 -12.33 -8.63
C MET A 102 -9.42 -11.33 -9.39
N LEU A 103 -8.16 -11.71 -9.68
CA LEU A 103 -7.20 -10.88 -10.39
C LEU A 103 -7.30 -11.05 -11.92
N PRO A 104 -6.96 -10.02 -12.70
CA PRO A 104 -6.59 -10.20 -14.10
C PRO A 104 -5.42 -11.20 -14.24
N LYS A 105 -5.44 -12.00 -15.31
CA LYS A 105 -4.57 -13.18 -15.50
C LYS A 105 -3.06 -12.89 -15.39
N ASP A 106 -2.64 -11.68 -15.72
CA ASP A 106 -1.24 -11.29 -15.82
C ASP A 106 -0.72 -10.50 -14.61
N ILE A 107 -1.58 -10.21 -13.62
CA ILE A 107 -1.17 -9.43 -12.45
C ILE A 107 -0.15 -10.18 -11.59
N VAL A 108 -0.29 -11.50 -11.46
CA VAL A 108 0.65 -12.31 -10.66
C VAL A 108 2.05 -12.30 -11.29
N GLU A 109 2.13 -12.49 -12.60
CA GLU A 109 3.39 -12.49 -13.34
C GLU A 109 4.05 -11.11 -13.32
N GLU A 110 3.26 -10.05 -13.48
CA GLU A 110 3.76 -8.67 -13.44
C GLU A 110 4.24 -8.27 -12.04
N GLU A 111 3.50 -8.63 -10.98
CA GLU A 111 3.95 -8.41 -9.60
C GLU A 111 5.25 -9.15 -9.33
N GLN A 112 5.34 -10.43 -9.73
CA GLN A 112 6.57 -11.20 -9.58
C GLN A 112 7.75 -10.52 -10.31
N ARG A 113 7.53 -9.96 -11.50
CA ARG A 113 8.56 -9.21 -12.24
C ARG A 113 8.99 -7.94 -11.50
N ILE A 114 8.04 -7.16 -10.99
CA ILE A 114 8.29 -5.95 -10.21
C ILE A 114 9.10 -6.30 -8.96
N LEU A 115 8.65 -7.27 -8.17
CA LEU A 115 9.35 -7.69 -6.95
C LEU A 115 10.74 -8.26 -7.24
N ALA A 116 10.93 -8.96 -8.36
CA ALA A 116 12.26 -9.43 -8.76
C ALA A 116 13.25 -8.28 -8.93
N GLU A 117 12.80 -7.23 -9.63
CA GLU A 117 13.58 -6.03 -9.93
C GLU A 117 13.83 -5.19 -8.67
N HIS A 118 12.78 -4.94 -7.88
CA HIS A 118 12.84 -4.07 -6.70
C HIS A 118 13.59 -4.70 -5.52
N CYS A 119 13.45 -6.02 -5.31
CA CYS A 119 14.06 -6.71 -4.18
C CYS A 119 15.36 -7.45 -4.56
N GLY A 120 15.76 -7.44 -5.82
CA GLY A 120 17.00 -8.05 -6.29
C GLY A 120 17.02 -9.59 -6.22
N PHE A 121 15.88 -10.24 -6.48
CA PHE A 121 15.82 -11.70 -6.49
C PHE A 121 16.66 -12.29 -7.62
N GLN A 122 17.40 -13.36 -7.31
CA GLN A 122 18.19 -14.10 -8.30
C GLN A 122 17.30 -15.06 -9.11
N LYS A 123 17.73 -15.40 -10.32
CA LYS A 123 16.95 -16.24 -11.25
C LYS A 123 16.62 -17.63 -10.70
N ASP A 124 17.47 -18.17 -9.82
CA ASP A 124 17.31 -19.47 -9.17
C ASP A 124 16.38 -19.44 -7.94
N TRP A 125 15.96 -18.25 -7.47
CA TRP A 125 15.10 -18.08 -6.29
C TRP A 125 13.60 -18.11 -6.62
N GLN A 126 13.20 -18.91 -7.62
CA GLN A 126 11.84 -18.91 -8.16
C GLN A 126 10.76 -19.27 -7.11
N LEU A 127 11.07 -20.14 -6.15
CA LEU A 127 10.11 -20.51 -5.11
C LEU A 127 9.93 -19.39 -4.08
N GLN A 128 11.03 -18.73 -3.71
CA GLN A 128 11.03 -17.64 -2.73
C GLN A 128 10.30 -16.42 -3.28
N ILE A 129 10.56 -16.07 -4.55
CA ILE A 129 9.87 -14.95 -5.17
C ILE A 129 8.38 -15.24 -5.35
N LYS A 130 8.00 -16.49 -5.65
CA LYS A 130 6.60 -16.89 -5.71
C LYS A 130 5.91 -16.73 -4.36
N ASP A 131 6.48 -17.29 -3.28
CA ASP A 131 5.92 -17.15 -1.92
C ASP A 131 5.81 -15.67 -1.51
N PHE A 132 6.84 -14.87 -1.78
CA PHE A 132 6.83 -13.45 -1.49
C PHE A 132 5.75 -12.69 -2.29
N THR A 133 5.62 -13.00 -3.58
CA THR A 133 4.58 -12.43 -4.46
C THR A 133 3.18 -12.76 -3.94
N GLU A 134 2.94 -14.02 -3.56
CA GLU A 134 1.65 -14.42 -2.98
C GLU A 134 1.36 -13.62 -1.70
N ARG A 135 2.33 -13.48 -0.79
CA ARG A 135 2.15 -12.67 0.44
C ARG A 135 1.82 -11.21 0.14
N VAL A 136 2.53 -10.59 -0.79
CA VAL A 136 2.30 -9.19 -1.19
C VAL A 136 0.88 -9.02 -1.73
N ILE A 137 0.46 -9.87 -2.67
CA ILE A 137 -0.90 -9.84 -3.23
C ILE A 137 -1.96 -10.01 -2.14
N ARG A 138 -1.77 -10.97 -1.23
CA ARG A 138 -2.69 -11.20 -0.10
C ARG A 138 -2.73 -9.99 0.85
N SER A 139 -1.60 -9.34 1.08
CA SER A 139 -1.47 -8.12 1.88
C SER A 139 -2.35 -7.02 1.32
N TYR A 140 -2.15 -6.63 0.06
CA TYR A 140 -2.94 -5.58 -0.59
C TYR A 140 -4.42 -5.94 -0.73
N ALA A 141 -4.75 -7.21 -0.96
CA ALA A 141 -6.14 -7.66 -0.93
C ALA A 141 -6.78 -7.44 0.45
N ALA A 142 -6.05 -7.72 1.53
CA ALA A 142 -6.51 -7.47 2.90
C ALA A 142 -6.66 -5.96 3.17
N GLU A 143 -5.73 -5.12 2.70
CA GLU A 143 -5.85 -3.66 2.78
C GLU A 143 -7.14 -3.15 2.14
N GLY A 144 -7.49 -3.65 0.95
CA GLY A 144 -8.71 -3.25 0.23
C GLY A 144 -9.99 -3.49 1.03
N VAL A 145 -10.01 -4.51 1.88
CA VAL A 145 -11.14 -4.83 2.77
C VAL A 145 -11.09 -4.00 4.06
N VAL A 146 -9.89 -3.72 4.60
CA VAL A 146 -9.74 -2.83 5.76
C VAL A 146 -10.11 -1.39 5.41
N PHE A 147 -9.79 -0.91 4.21
CA PHE A 147 -10.24 0.40 3.73
C PHE A 147 -11.76 0.56 3.79
N ASP A 148 -12.53 -0.48 3.45
CA ASP A 148 -13.98 -0.45 3.61
C ASP A 148 -14.42 -0.33 5.09
N ALA A 149 -13.72 -0.99 6.00
CA ALA A 149 -14.01 -0.86 7.44
C ALA A 149 -13.68 0.54 7.96
N LEU A 150 -12.53 1.11 7.58
CA LEU A 150 -12.12 2.47 7.91
C LEU A 150 -13.13 3.53 7.44
N GLU A 151 -13.75 3.30 6.28
CA GLU A 151 -14.78 4.18 5.74
C GLU A 151 -16.10 4.06 6.53
N ARG A 152 -16.55 2.83 6.82
CA ARG A 152 -17.77 2.57 7.61
C ARG A 152 -17.70 3.13 9.02
N ASP A 153 -16.52 3.06 9.63
CA ASP A 153 -16.26 3.55 10.99
C ASP A 153 -15.86 5.03 11.02
N TRP A 154 -15.96 5.74 9.88
CA TRP A 154 -15.66 7.17 9.75
C TRP A 154 -14.24 7.58 10.14
N VAL A 155 -13.28 6.65 10.07
CA VAL A 155 -11.85 6.93 10.29
C VAL A 155 -11.24 7.62 9.07
N ILE A 156 -11.57 7.12 7.87
CA ILE A 156 -11.21 7.74 6.58
C ILE A 156 -12.45 7.76 5.67
N PRO A 157 -13.41 8.67 5.92
CA PRO A 157 -14.66 8.71 5.15
C PRO A 157 -14.43 9.24 3.72
N ASN A 158 -15.19 8.74 2.75
CA ASN A 158 -15.14 9.15 1.34
C ASN A 158 -13.73 9.07 0.74
N GLN A 159 -13.02 8.01 1.08
CA GLN A 159 -11.63 7.78 0.67
C GLN A 159 -11.49 7.68 -0.86
N ILE A 160 -10.41 8.28 -1.35
CA ILE A 160 -9.96 8.18 -2.74
C ILE A 160 -8.50 7.76 -2.70
N LEU A 161 -8.19 6.64 -3.35
CA LEU A 161 -6.82 6.15 -3.45
C LEU A 161 -6.07 6.96 -4.50
N LEU A 162 -4.98 7.61 -4.10
CA LEU A 162 -4.04 8.19 -5.05
C LEU A 162 -3.01 7.11 -5.43
N CYS A 163 -2.99 6.71 -6.69
CA CYS A 163 -2.04 5.75 -7.22
C CYS A 163 -0.92 6.53 -7.93
N ASP A 164 0.22 6.63 -7.24
CA ASP A 164 1.49 7.16 -7.74
C ASP A 164 2.37 6.06 -8.38
N GLU A 165 1.88 4.82 -8.41
CA GLU A 165 2.51 3.76 -9.18
C GLU A 165 2.00 3.81 -10.62
N SER A 166 2.93 3.85 -11.59
CA SER A 166 2.61 3.76 -13.03
C SER A 166 2.03 2.39 -13.44
N THR A 167 1.79 1.50 -12.48
CA THR A 167 1.36 0.13 -12.72
C THR A 167 -0.09 -0.04 -12.28
N ARG A 168 -0.84 -0.84 -13.03
CA ARG A 168 -2.20 -1.24 -12.65
C ARG A 168 -2.22 -2.35 -11.58
N VAL A 169 -1.05 -2.73 -11.08
CA VAL A 169 -0.84 -3.96 -10.30
C VAL A 169 -1.36 -3.78 -8.88
N PHE A 170 -0.84 -2.81 -8.14
CA PHE A 170 -1.31 -2.46 -6.80
C PHE A 170 -2.83 -2.21 -6.74
N PRO A 171 -3.44 -1.40 -7.63
CA PRO A 171 -4.89 -1.23 -7.67
C PRO A 171 -5.66 -2.52 -7.91
N ALA A 172 -5.15 -3.44 -8.73
CA ALA A 172 -5.83 -4.70 -9.01
C ALA A 172 -5.82 -5.63 -7.78
N GLN A 173 -4.74 -5.62 -7.00
CA GLN A 173 -4.59 -6.43 -5.78
C GLN A 173 -5.56 -5.98 -4.68
N ILE A 174 -5.65 -4.66 -4.44
CA ILE A 174 -6.67 -4.07 -3.55
C ILE A 174 -8.08 -4.50 -3.97
N GLU A 175 -8.37 -4.38 -5.27
CA GLU A 175 -9.70 -4.72 -5.80
C GLU A 175 -10.03 -6.21 -5.74
N ALA A 176 -9.04 -7.10 -5.71
CA ALA A 176 -9.27 -8.54 -5.56
C ALA A 176 -9.92 -8.86 -4.20
N GLY A 177 -9.40 -8.29 -3.11
CA GLY A 177 -9.98 -8.47 -1.78
C GLY A 177 -11.39 -7.88 -1.66
N ARG A 178 -11.61 -6.71 -2.29
CA ARG A 178 -12.94 -6.07 -2.34
C ARG A 178 -13.96 -6.94 -3.07
N ARG A 179 -13.62 -7.47 -4.25
CA ARG A 179 -14.49 -8.40 -5.02
C ARG A 179 -14.80 -9.67 -4.24
N LEU A 180 -13.81 -10.24 -3.56
CA LEU A 180 -13.98 -11.43 -2.73
C LEU A 180 -15.04 -11.21 -1.62
N LYS A 181 -15.18 -9.98 -1.14
CA LYS A 181 -16.16 -9.59 -0.12
C LYS A 181 -17.45 -8.98 -0.68
N GLY A 182 -17.59 -8.91 -2.00
CA GLY A 182 -18.74 -8.27 -2.66
C GLY A 182 -18.83 -6.77 -2.42
N LEU A 183 -17.68 -6.10 -2.21
CA LEU A 183 -17.59 -4.67 -1.97
C LEU A 183 -17.44 -3.90 -3.30
N ASP A 184 -17.97 -2.67 -3.33
CA ASP A 184 -17.83 -1.77 -4.47
C ASP A 184 -16.37 -1.39 -4.73
N ARG A 185 -16.06 -0.92 -5.93
CA ARG A 185 -14.68 -0.49 -6.26
C ARG A 185 -14.29 0.76 -5.47
N LEU A 186 -13.04 0.80 -5.00
CA LEU A 186 -12.49 1.99 -4.36
C LEU A 186 -12.25 3.07 -5.43
N PRO A 187 -12.73 4.33 -5.26
CA PRO A 187 -12.39 5.43 -6.15
C PRO A 187 -10.88 5.65 -6.20
N LYS A 188 -10.33 5.88 -7.39
CA LYS A 188 -8.88 6.07 -7.59
C LYS A 188 -8.58 7.25 -8.49
N ILE A 189 -7.48 7.92 -8.20
CA ILE A 189 -6.85 8.92 -9.08
C ILE A 189 -5.48 8.38 -9.43
N PHE A 190 -5.20 8.23 -10.72
CA PHE A 190 -3.91 7.80 -11.22
C PHE A 190 -3.05 9.01 -11.56
N VAL A 191 -1.88 9.12 -10.93
CA VAL A 191 -0.87 10.10 -11.30
C VAL A 191 -0.05 9.49 -12.43
N LEU A 192 -0.36 9.89 -13.67
CA LEU A 192 0.28 9.33 -14.86
C LEU A 192 1.60 10.08 -15.14
N TYR A 193 2.70 9.34 -15.11
CA TYR A 193 4.01 9.86 -15.48
C TYR A 193 4.17 9.87 -17.00
N PRO A 194 4.78 10.91 -17.59
CA PRO A 194 5.24 10.85 -18.97
C PRO A 194 6.20 9.66 -19.11
N ARG A 195 5.89 8.72 -20.02
CA ARG A 195 6.83 7.65 -20.39
C ARG A 195 8.12 8.30 -20.91
N ARG A 196 9.24 8.01 -20.27
CA ARG A 196 10.58 8.38 -20.75
C ARG A 196 11.06 7.38 -21.79
#